data_AF-A0A819CM97-F1
#
_entry.id   AF-A0A819CM97-F1
#
_cell.length_a   1.000
_cell.length_b   1.000
_cell.length_c   1.000
_cell.angle_alpha   90.00
_cell.angle_beta   90.00
_cell.angle_gamma   90.00
#
_symmetry.space_group_name_H-M   'P 1'
#
loop_
_entity.id
_entity.type
_entity.pdbx_description
1 polymer ?
#
loop_
_entity_poly.entity_id
_entity_poly.type
_entity_poly.pdbx_seq_one_letter_code
_entity_poly.pdbx_strand_id
1 'polypeptide(L)'
;MLEQDIGQYLGIPSNADLNQLEEHWKKCHQANPHALTILTKLFLTMDELSKFEQRMKYSNDCRRLSQLLVTYRDSISILDSSSIDPLKPYKDLLIDLYLFDPNIKEKIIELLKYQYYLNEVQQLIDWTIPSFPISAGMLALKGIKQGPNYKAILHELREAWKKSHFRANENQLLDETLPTVLKNLTKIESSMISNQKTTVNPPAFALPKRRKHKESSSDSSKRTISTS
;
A
#
# COMPACT_ATOMS: atom_id res chain seq x y z
N MET A 1 -26.99 20.21 -8.44
CA MET A 1 -25.65 20.56 -8.96
C MET A 1 -25.30 19.73 -10.19
N LEU A 2 -25.31 18.39 -10.09
CA LEU A 2 -24.97 17.52 -11.21
C LEU A 2 -26.08 17.47 -12.29
N GLU A 3 -27.35 17.53 -11.90
CA GLU A 3 -28.52 17.66 -12.80
C GLU A 3 -28.58 18.98 -13.59
N GLN A 4 -27.68 19.93 -13.29
CA GLN A 4 -27.62 21.25 -13.93
C GLN A 4 -26.36 21.38 -14.81
N ASP A 5 -25.72 20.26 -15.18
CA ASP A 5 -24.48 20.19 -15.98
C ASP A 5 -23.29 20.98 -15.43
N ILE A 6 -23.30 21.29 -14.13
CA ILE A 6 -22.20 22.00 -13.45
C ILE A 6 -21.03 21.03 -13.16
N GLY A 7 -21.31 19.73 -13.04
CA GLY A 7 -20.32 18.71 -12.67
C GLY A 7 -19.12 18.59 -13.59
N GLN A 8 -19.32 18.73 -14.89
CA GLN A 8 -18.25 18.66 -15.88
C GLN A 8 -17.17 19.73 -15.64
N TYR A 9 -17.55 20.91 -15.15
CA TYR A 9 -16.61 22.00 -14.82
C TYR A 9 -15.82 21.72 -13.55
N LEU A 10 -16.26 20.77 -12.72
CA LEU A 10 -15.57 20.25 -11.55
C LEU A 10 -14.73 18.99 -11.85
N GLY A 11 -14.73 18.53 -13.10
CA GLY A 11 -14.04 17.31 -13.51
C GLY A 11 -14.77 16.02 -13.13
N ILE A 12 -16.07 16.11 -12.80
CA ILE A 12 -16.91 14.93 -12.57
C ILE A 12 -17.34 14.38 -13.95
N PRO A 13 -17.28 13.06 -14.17
CA PRO A 13 -17.68 12.46 -15.44
C PRO A 13 -19.17 12.68 -15.73
N SER A 14 -19.52 12.94 -17.00
CA SER A 14 -20.90 13.21 -17.42
C SER A 14 -21.83 12.00 -17.27
N ASN A 15 -21.27 10.78 -17.24
CA ASN A 15 -21.95 9.51 -17.04
C ASN A 15 -22.00 9.07 -15.56
N ALA A 16 -21.73 9.97 -14.61
CA ALA A 16 -21.75 9.62 -13.20
C ALA A 16 -23.16 9.23 -12.72
N ASP A 17 -23.28 8.08 -12.07
CA ASP A 17 -24.55 7.55 -11.56
C ASP A 17 -24.85 8.10 -10.15
N LEU A 18 -25.74 9.10 -10.09
CA LEU A 18 -26.17 9.74 -8.84
C LEU A 18 -26.99 8.81 -7.95
N ASN A 19 -27.77 7.90 -8.54
CA ASN A 19 -28.61 6.98 -7.78
C ASN A 19 -27.72 6.00 -7.01
N GLN A 20 -26.67 5.49 -7.66
CA GLN A 20 -25.67 4.66 -6.99
C GLN A 20 -24.90 5.41 -5.90
N LEU A 21 -24.61 6.70 -6.11
CA LEU A 21 -23.97 7.53 -5.09
C LEU A 21 -24.87 7.68 -3.86
N GLU A 22 -26.16 7.99 -4.07
CA GLU A 22 -27.13 8.15 -3.00
C GLU A 22 -27.34 6.85 -2.22
N GLU A 23 -27.46 5.73 -2.92
CA GLU A 23 -27.55 4.40 -2.30
C GLU A 23 -26.29 4.07 -1.50
N HIS A 24 -25.11 4.37 -2.06
CA HIS A 24 -23.84 4.19 -1.37
C HIS A 24 -23.77 5.02 -0.09
N TRP A 25 -24.15 6.30 -0.14
CA TRP A 25 -24.22 7.17 1.04
C TRP A 25 -25.17 6.61 2.10
N LYS A 26 -26.37 6.16 1.72
CA LYS A 26 -27.34 5.54 2.65
C LYS A 26 -26.76 4.35 3.42
N LYS A 27 -25.88 3.58 2.79
CA LYS A 27 -25.25 2.39 3.38
C LYS A 27 -24.07 2.71 4.28
N CYS A 28 -23.27 3.73 3.97
CA CYS A 28 -22.01 4.00 4.68
C CYS A 28 -22.03 5.23 5.60
N HIS A 29 -23.03 6.12 5.54
CA HIS A 29 -23.00 7.41 6.26
C HIS A 29 -22.83 7.27 7.78
N GLN A 30 -23.37 6.21 8.38
CA GLN A 30 -23.30 5.98 9.84
C GLN A 30 -21.87 5.75 10.32
N ALA A 31 -20.98 5.28 9.43
CA ALA A 31 -19.57 5.04 9.73
C ALA A 31 -18.69 6.30 9.60
N ASN A 32 -19.30 7.47 9.37
CA ASN A 32 -18.61 8.74 9.14
C ASN A 32 -17.45 8.58 8.12
N PRO A 33 -17.75 8.18 6.88
CA PRO A 33 -16.73 8.00 5.85
C PRO A 33 -16.18 9.36 5.41
N HIS A 34 -14.93 9.37 4.97
CA HIS A 34 -14.32 10.55 4.38
C HIS A 34 -15.08 10.99 3.12
N ALA A 35 -15.13 12.29 2.84
CA ALA A 35 -15.89 12.82 1.69
C ALA A 35 -15.45 12.17 0.36
N LEU A 36 -14.14 11.94 0.19
CA LEU A 36 -13.61 11.24 -1.00
C LEU A 36 -14.01 9.77 -1.07
N THR A 37 -14.25 9.10 0.07
CA THR A 37 -14.74 7.73 0.08
C THR A 37 -16.06 7.64 -0.66
N ILE A 38 -16.98 8.56 -0.40
CA ILE A 38 -18.25 8.63 -1.10
C ILE A 38 -18.06 9.10 -2.54
N LEU A 39 -17.34 10.21 -2.75
CA LEU A 39 -17.19 10.81 -4.08
C LEU A 39 -16.51 9.87 -5.08
N THR A 40 -15.63 8.97 -4.63
CA THR A 40 -14.96 8.02 -5.54
C THR A 40 -15.92 7.06 -6.23
N LYS A 41 -17.13 6.87 -5.70
CA LYS A 41 -18.20 6.11 -6.36
C LYS A 41 -18.60 6.68 -7.72
N LEU A 42 -18.36 7.97 -7.96
CA LEU A 42 -18.64 8.65 -9.23
C LEU A 42 -17.62 8.33 -10.33
N PHE A 43 -16.44 7.82 -10.00
CA PHE A 43 -15.39 7.52 -10.98
C PHE A 43 -15.30 6.02 -11.18
N LEU A 44 -15.46 5.55 -12.41
CA LEU A 44 -15.34 4.14 -12.78
C LEU A 44 -13.89 3.76 -13.04
N THR A 45 -13.11 4.71 -13.58
CA THR A 45 -11.72 4.48 -13.99
C THR A 45 -10.75 5.45 -13.32
N MET A 46 -9.47 5.07 -13.30
CA MET A 46 -8.39 5.94 -12.82
C MET A 46 -8.22 7.19 -13.69
N ASP A 47 -8.57 7.13 -14.97
CA ASP A 47 -8.47 8.27 -15.89
C ASP A 47 -9.52 9.34 -15.57
N GLU A 48 -10.76 8.93 -15.27
CA GLU A 48 -11.80 9.83 -14.80
C GLU A 48 -11.42 10.49 -13.49
N LEU A 49 -10.88 9.71 -12.55
CA LEU A 49 -10.37 10.24 -11.28
C LEU A 49 -9.23 11.24 -11.50
N SER A 50 -8.32 10.98 -12.44
CA SER A 50 -7.20 11.88 -12.74
C SER A 50 -7.67 13.25 -13.23
N LYS A 51 -8.71 13.30 -14.08
CA LYS A 51 -9.31 14.57 -14.54
C LYS A 51 -9.90 15.37 -13.37
N PHE A 52 -10.58 14.69 -12.46
CA PHE A 52 -11.09 15.31 -11.23
C PHE A 52 -9.97 15.83 -10.32
N GLU A 53 -8.91 15.04 -10.12
CA GLU A 53 -7.73 15.41 -9.33
C GLU A 53 -7.02 16.66 -9.86
N GLN A 54 -6.85 16.74 -11.18
CA GLN A 54 -6.25 17.89 -11.87
C GLN A 54 -7.08 19.16 -11.66
N ARG A 55 -8.41 19.03 -11.66
CA ARG A 55 -9.32 20.17 -11.51
C ARG A 55 -9.43 20.66 -10.08
N MET A 56 -9.61 19.75 -9.13
CA MET A 56 -9.91 20.07 -7.73
C MET A 56 -8.68 20.38 -6.89
N LYS A 57 -7.47 19.95 -7.32
CA LYS A 57 -6.18 20.26 -6.68
C LYS A 57 -6.15 20.05 -5.15
N TYR A 58 -6.81 19.00 -4.67
CA TYR A 58 -6.81 18.65 -3.24
C TYR A 58 -5.47 18.04 -2.80
N SER A 59 -5.33 17.84 -1.48
CA SER A 59 -4.07 17.43 -0.85
C SER A 59 -3.54 16.10 -1.41
N ASN A 60 -2.23 15.88 -1.30
CA ASN A 60 -1.62 14.62 -1.71
C ASN A 60 -2.15 13.41 -0.93
N ASP A 61 -2.55 13.61 0.32
CA ASP A 61 -3.09 12.53 1.14
C ASP A 61 -4.48 12.10 0.65
N CYS A 62 -5.34 13.07 0.39
CA CYS A 62 -6.62 12.89 -0.28
C CYS A 62 -6.46 12.18 -1.64
N ARG A 63 -5.43 12.55 -2.43
CA ARG A 63 -5.13 11.89 -3.71
C ARG A 63 -4.79 10.41 -3.54
N ARG A 64 -4.03 10.07 -2.52
CA ARG A 64 -3.71 8.66 -2.24
C ARG A 64 -4.93 7.87 -1.84
N LEU A 65 -5.82 8.46 -1.03
CA LEU A 65 -7.08 7.83 -0.65
C LEU A 65 -7.95 7.54 -1.88
N SER A 66 -8.18 8.55 -2.73
CA SER A 66 -9.01 8.36 -3.93
C SER A 66 -8.45 7.30 -4.87
N GLN A 67 -7.14 7.33 -5.12
CA GLN A 67 -6.47 6.35 -5.96
C GLN A 67 -6.52 4.93 -5.38
N LEU A 68 -6.33 4.78 -4.06
CA LEU A 68 -6.44 3.50 -3.38
C LEU A 68 -7.85 2.92 -3.53
N LEU A 69 -8.88 3.74 -3.29
CA LEU A 69 -10.27 3.29 -3.38
C LEU A 69 -10.61 2.80 -4.79
N VAL A 70 -10.35 3.60 -5.82
CA VAL A 70 -10.65 3.20 -7.21
C VAL A 70 -9.84 1.97 -7.63
N THR A 71 -8.61 1.82 -7.13
CA THR A 71 -7.76 0.66 -7.45
C THR A 71 -8.26 -0.62 -6.80
N TYR A 72 -8.66 -0.57 -5.52
CA TYR A 72 -8.87 -1.80 -4.73
C TYR A 72 -10.32 -2.17 -4.44
N ARG A 73 -11.27 -1.22 -4.56
CA ARG A 73 -12.69 -1.41 -4.18
C ARG A 73 -13.38 -2.62 -4.81
N ASP A 74 -12.94 -3.03 -5.99
CA ASP A 74 -13.54 -4.16 -6.74
C ASP A 74 -12.63 -5.40 -6.74
N SER A 75 -11.36 -5.26 -6.32
CA SER A 75 -10.35 -6.34 -6.39
C SER A 75 -10.18 -7.12 -5.08
N ILE A 76 -10.64 -6.55 -3.97
CA ILE A 76 -10.52 -7.13 -2.64
C ILE A 76 -11.91 -7.20 -2.03
N SER A 77 -12.28 -8.37 -1.54
CA SER A 77 -13.55 -8.61 -0.87
C SER A 77 -13.35 -9.58 0.28
N ILE A 78 -14.14 -9.45 1.33
CA ILE A 78 -14.17 -10.44 2.41
C ILE A 78 -14.78 -11.76 1.91
N LEU A 79 -15.74 -11.68 0.98
CA LEU A 79 -16.50 -12.83 0.47
C LEU A 79 -15.63 -13.79 -0.34
N ASP A 80 -14.57 -13.29 -0.98
CA ASP A 80 -13.63 -14.10 -1.75
C ASP A 80 -12.61 -14.83 -0.84
N SER A 81 -12.60 -14.53 0.45
CA SER A 81 -11.70 -15.15 1.40
C SER A 81 -12.29 -16.47 1.94
N SER A 82 -11.81 -17.61 1.43
CA SER A 82 -12.06 -18.95 2.02
C SER A 82 -11.32 -19.15 3.35
N SER A 83 -10.94 -18.06 4.01
CA SER A 83 -9.94 -17.99 5.06
C SER A 83 -10.59 -17.94 6.44
N ILE A 84 -9.89 -18.50 7.44
CA ILE A 84 -10.23 -18.42 8.87
C ILE A 84 -10.28 -16.95 9.35
N ASP A 85 -9.60 -16.05 8.66
CA ASP A 85 -9.54 -14.62 8.93
C ASP A 85 -10.13 -13.80 7.76
N PRO A 86 -11.38 -13.31 7.87
CA PRO A 86 -12.05 -12.51 6.85
C PRO A 86 -11.28 -11.24 6.45
N LEU A 87 -10.50 -10.67 7.38
CA LEU A 87 -9.72 -9.45 7.17
C LEU A 87 -8.35 -9.71 6.54
N LYS A 88 -7.98 -10.96 6.29
CA LYS A 88 -6.66 -11.32 5.78
C LYS A 88 -6.25 -10.55 4.51
N PRO A 89 -7.11 -10.39 3.48
CA PRO A 89 -6.75 -9.62 2.29
C PRO A 89 -6.39 -8.16 2.59
N TYR A 90 -7.10 -7.53 3.53
CA TYR A 90 -6.85 -6.15 3.96
C TYR A 90 -5.58 -6.04 4.79
N LYS A 91 -5.31 -7.02 5.67
CA LYS A 91 -4.08 -7.09 6.46
C LYS A 91 -2.84 -7.30 5.57
N ASP A 92 -2.96 -8.11 4.53
CA ASP A 92 -1.91 -8.31 3.53
C ASP A 92 -1.64 -7.02 2.76
N LEU A 93 -2.69 -6.38 2.25
CA LEU A 93 -2.58 -5.09 1.57
C LEU A 93 -1.95 -4.03 2.49
N LEU A 94 -2.37 -3.99 3.76
CA LEU A 94 -1.84 -3.09 4.78
C LEU A 94 -0.33 -3.29 4.94
N ILE A 95 0.15 -4.52 5.10
CA ILE A 95 1.59 -4.80 5.25
C ILE A 95 2.39 -4.43 4.00
N ASP A 96 1.84 -4.67 2.82
CA ASP A 96 2.53 -4.38 1.56
C ASP A 96 2.67 -2.87 1.35
N LEU A 97 1.62 -2.12 1.67
CA LEU A 97 1.59 -0.67 1.49
C LEU A 97 2.21 0.12 2.65
N TYR A 98 2.28 -0.45 3.86
CA TYR A 98 2.83 0.20 5.06
C TYR A 98 4.31 0.60 4.89
N LEU A 99 5.06 -0.13 4.05
CA LEU A 99 6.43 0.22 3.70
C LEU A 99 6.57 1.57 2.98
N PHE A 100 5.48 2.02 2.35
CA PHE A 100 5.43 3.22 1.55
C PHE A 100 4.65 4.34 2.23
N ASP A 101 3.55 4.02 2.92
CA ASP A 101 2.74 5.00 3.64
C ASP A 101 2.46 4.51 5.07
N PRO A 102 3.10 5.09 6.10
CA PRO A 102 2.84 4.75 7.50
C PRO A 102 1.38 4.98 7.93
N ASN A 103 0.67 5.89 7.27
CA ASN A 103 -0.72 6.24 7.57
C ASN A 103 -1.71 5.45 6.69
N ILE A 104 -1.25 4.41 5.99
CA ILE A 104 -2.09 3.64 5.08
C ILE A 104 -3.27 2.94 5.79
N LYS A 105 -3.12 2.64 7.08
CA LYS A 105 -4.16 1.97 7.88
C LYS A 105 -5.48 2.74 7.84
N GLU A 106 -5.43 4.07 7.96
CA GLU A 106 -6.61 4.94 7.87
C GLU A 106 -7.29 4.85 6.50
N LYS A 107 -6.51 4.75 5.43
CA LYS A 107 -7.03 4.63 4.06
C LYS A 107 -7.66 3.27 3.78
N ILE A 108 -7.13 2.20 4.37
CA ILE A 108 -7.73 0.86 4.26
C ILE A 108 -9.01 0.77 5.11
N ILE A 109 -9.09 1.49 6.23
CA ILE A 109 -10.35 1.63 6.98
C ILE A 109 -11.42 2.31 6.10
N GLU A 110 -11.07 3.37 5.38
CA GLU A 110 -11.98 4.00 4.42
C GLU A 110 -12.41 3.04 3.29
N LEU A 111 -11.53 2.15 2.84
CA LEU A 111 -11.87 1.09 1.89
C LEU A 111 -12.90 0.10 2.47
N LEU A 112 -12.75 -0.33 3.73
CA LEU A 112 -13.74 -1.17 4.39
C LEU A 112 -15.10 -0.46 4.52
N LYS A 113 -15.10 0.84 4.87
CA LYS A 113 -16.32 1.65 4.93
C LYS A 113 -16.98 1.76 3.55
N TYR A 114 -16.19 1.95 2.50
CA TYR A 114 -16.67 1.98 1.11
C TYR A 114 -17.40 0.68 0.73
N GLN A 115 -16.86 -0.45 1.17
CA GLN A 115 -17.40 -1.78 0.86
C GLN A 115 -18.47 -2.25 1.86
N TYR A 116 -18.84 -1.39 2.82
CA TYR A 116 -19.86 -1.64 3.84
C TYR A 116 -19.50 -2.72 4.88
N TYR A 117 -18.21 -3.05 5.02
CA TYR A 117 -17.71 -3.98 6.04
C TYR A 117 -17.52 -3.26 7.39
N LEU A 118 -18.62 -2.71 7.92
CA LEU A 118 -18.60 -1.79 9.06
C LEU A 118 -18.28 -2.50 10.39
N ASN A 119 -18.64 -3.78 10.52
CA ASN A 119 -18.38 -4.56 11.72
C ASN A 119 -16.89 -4.92 11.86
N GLU A 120 -16.19 -5.00 10.73
CA GLU A 120 -14.78 -5.36 10.63
C GLU A 120 -13.85 -4.15 10.76
N VAL A 121 -14.38 -2.92 10.59
CA VAL A 121 -13.63 -1.68 10.79
C VAL A 121 -12.95 -1.65 12.16
N GLN A 122 -13.71 -1.95 13.23
CA GLN A 122 -13.17 -1.93 14.59
C GLN A 122 -12.07 -2.98 14.79
N GLN A 123 -12.26 -4.18 14.22
CA GLN A 123 -11.24 -5.23 14.28
C GLN A 123 -9.94 -4.82 13.59
N LEU A 124 -10.01 -4.12 12.45
CA LEU A 124 -8.81 -3.60 11.80
C LEU A 124 -8.18 -2.44 12.58
N ILE A 125 -8.99 -1.56 13.19
CA ILE A 125 -8.50 -0.48 14.08
C ILE A 125 -7.71 -1.07 15.25
N ASP A 126 -8.24 -2.10 15.90
CA ASP A 126 -7.60 -2.72 17.06
C ASP A 126 -6.40 -3.61 16.68
N TRP A 127 -6.30 -4.01 15.42
CA TRP A 127 -5.19 -4.83 14.94
C TRP A 127 -3.87 -4.06 14.91
N THR A 128 -2.89 -4.53 15.66
CA THR A 128 -1.53 -4.01 15.63
C THR A 128 -0.76 -4.64 14.47
N ILE A 129 -0.11 -3.80 13.66
CA ILE A 129 0.66 -4.26 12.51
C ILE A 129 1.90 -4.98 13.05
N PRO A 130 2.05 -6.29 12.80
CA PRO A 130 3.21 -7.03 13.29
C PRO A 130 4.46 -6.61 12.52
N SER A 131 5.60 -6.57 13.22
CA SER A 131 6.89 -6.31 12.58
C SER A 131 7.35 -7.57 11.85
N PHE A 132 7.85 -7.41 10.62
CA PHE A 132 8.48 -8.51 9.90
C PHE A 132 9.76 -8.95 10.65
N PRO A 133 9.88 -10.23 11.04
CA PRO A 133 10.92 -10.66 11.98
C PRO A 133 12.31 -10.80 11.35
N ILE A 134 12.45 -10.70 10.03
CA ILE A 134 13.74 -10.81 9.35
C ILE A 134 14.28 -9.43 8.98
N SER A 135 15.47 -9.12 9.49
CA SER A 135 16.27 -7.97 9.07
C SER A 135 17.22 -8.33 7.94
N ALA A 136 17.61 -7.32 7.15
CA ALA A 136 18.62 -7.49 6.11
C ALA A 136 19.96 -8.02 6.68
N GLY A 137 20.33 -7.60 7.89
CA GLY A 137 21.55 -8.11 8.54
C GLY A 137 21.55 -9.63 8.74
N MET A 138 20.38 -10.22 9.03
CA MET A 138 20.25 -11.66 9.30
C MET A 138 20.52 -12.51 8.06
N LEU A 139 20.08 -12.05 6.88
CA LEU A 139 20.39 -12.72 5.62
C LEU A 139 21.89 -12.67 5.31
N ALA A 140 22.58 -11.58 5.65
CA ALA A 140 24.02 -11.47 5.46
C ALA A 140 24.79 -12.45 6.37
N LEU A 141 24.32 -12.66 7.61
CA LEU A 141 24.88 -13.66 8.53
C LEU A 141 24.73 -15.10 8.01
N LYS A 142 23.65 -15.39 7.27
CA LYS A 142 23.45 -16.67 6.57
C LYS A 142 24.25 -16.78 5.26
N GLY A 143 25.16 -15.84 4.99
CA GLY A 143 26.06 -15.87 3.82
C GLY A 143 25.44 -15.34 2.52
N ILE A 144 24.24 -14.75 2.57
CA ILE A 144 23.60 -14.19 1.38
C ILE A 144 24.14 -12.79 1.14
N LYS A 145 24.90 -12.63 0.04
CA LYS A 145 25.43 -11.34 -0.38
C LYS A 145 24.30 -10.43 -0.86
N GLN A 146 24.39 -9.15 -0.51
CA GLN A 146 23.49 -8.14 -1.05
C GLN A 146 23.70 -8.05 -2.57
N GLY A 147 22.64 -8.31 -3.32
CA GLY A 147 22.67 -8.42 -4.78
C GLY A 147 21.28 -8.31 -5.39
N PRO A 148 21.13 -8.50 -6.70
CA PRO A 148 19.85 -8.34 -7.40
C PRO A 148 18.75 -9.26 -6.83
N ASN A 149 19.11 -10.48 -6.45
CA ASN A 149 18.16 -11.48 -5.92
C ASN A 149 17.78 -11.22 -4.46
N TYR A 150 18.48 -10.32 -3.77
CA TYR A 150 18.27 -10.08 -2.35
C TYR A 150 16.86 -9.55 -2.03
N LYS A 151 16.34 -8.66 -2.90
CA LYS A 151 14.97 -8.15 -2.78
C LYS A 151 13.94 -9.23 -3.08
N ALA A 152 14.21 -10.11 -4.04
CA ALA A 152 13.33 -11.22 -4.37
C ALA A 152 13.25 -12.23 -3.21
N ILE A 153 14.39 -12.55 -2.58
CA ILE A 153 14.42 -13.41 -1.39
C ILE A 153 13.59 -12.79 -0.25
N LEU A 154 13.80 -11.50 0.06
CA LEU A 154 13.02 -10.82 1.10
C LEU A 154 11.53 -10.78 0.79
N HIS A 155 11.16 -10.61 -0.49
CA HIS A 155 9.78 -10.66 -0.94
C HIS A 155 9.17 -12.05 -0.69
N GLU A 156 9.82 -13.11 -1.17
CA GLU A 156 9.33 -14.48 -0.98
C GLU A 156 9.22 -14.89 0.51
N LEU A 157 10.19 -14.48 1.34
CA LEU A 157 10.12 -14.71 2.79
C LEU A 157 8.96 -13.94 3.42
N ARG A 158 8.67 -12.72 2.94
CA ARG A 158 7.50 -11.97 3.37
C ARG A 158 6.21 -12.64 2.92
N GLU A 159 6.12 -13.14 1.70
CA GLU A 159 4.96 -13.91 1.22
C GLU A 159 4.73 -15.16 2.08
N ALA A 160 5.78 -15.91 2.41
CA ALA A 160 5.70 -17.05 3.31
C ALA A 160 5.21 -16.65 4.72
N TRP A 161 5.72 -15.53 5.25
CA TRP A 161 5.25 -14.98 6.52
C TRP A 161 3.78 -14.55 6.48
N LYS A 162 3.33 -13.90 5.39
CA LYS A 162 1.90 -13.58 5.18
C LYS A 162 1.05 -14.84 5.14
N LYS A 163 1.49 -15.91 4.46
CA LYS A 163 0.80 -17.21 4.42
C LYS A 163 0.67 -17.86 5.80
N SER A 164 1.62 -17.61 6.70
CA SER A 164 1.57 -18.08 8.10
C SER A 164 0.64 -17.26 9.02
N HIS A 165 -0.19 -16.36 8.46
CA HIS A 165 -0.97 -15.38 9.23
C HIS A 165 -0.10 -14.53 10.17
N PHE A 166 1.08 -14.14 9.70
CA PHE A 166 2.03 -13.28 10.42
C PHE A 166 2.58 -13.90 11.72
N ARG A 167 2.49 -15.23 11.87
CA ARG A 167 2.95 -15.95 13.08
C ARG A 167 4.35 -16.54 12.96
N ALA A 168 4.88 -16.71 11.74
CA ALA A 168 6.19 -17.33 11.57
C ALA A 168 7.29 -16.47 12.19
N ASN A 169 8.16 -17.11 12.96
CA ASN A 169 9.29 -16.46 13.63
C ASN A 169 10.55 -16.47 12.76
N GLU A 170 11.59 -15.76 13.22
CA GLU A 170 12.89 -15.66 12.52
C GLU A 170 13.45 -17.03 12.14
N ASN A 171 13.53 -17.98 13.08
CA ASN A 171 14.09 -19.31 12.83
C ASN A 171 13.30 -20.09 11.79
N GLN A 172 11.97 -20.05 11.85
CA GLN A 172 11.12 -20.74 10.88
C GLN A 172 11.32 -20.19 9.47
N LEU A 173 11.43 -18.87 9.34
CA LEU A 173 11.64 -18.26 8.05
C LEU A 173 13.06 -18.51 7.51
N LEU A 174 14.09 -18.38 8.35
CA LEU A 174 15.49 -18.51 7.93
C LEU A 174 15.97 -19.96 7.76
N ASP A 175 15.44 -20.91 8.52
CA ASP A 175 15.91 -22.30 8.49
C ASP A 175 15.00 -23.20 7.64
N GLU A 176 13.69 -23.00 7.66
CA GLU A 176 12.74 -23.87 6.92
C GLU A 176 12.38 -23.28 5.55
N THR A 177 12.04 -21.98 5.49
CA THR A 177 11.53 -21.39 4.23
C THR A 177 12.65 -20.91 3.30
N LEU A 178 13.73 -20.35 3.85
CA LEU A 178 14.84 -19.80 3.05
C LEU A 178 15.49 -20.82 2.09
N PRO A 179 15.79 -22.08 2.49
CA PRO A 179 16.35 -23.06 1.55
C PRO A 179 15.41 -23.35 0.37
N THR A 180 14.10 -23.36 0.62
CA THR A 180 13.08 -23.57 -0.40
C THR A 180 13.00 -22.40 -1.37
N VAL A 181 13.04 -21.17 -0.85
CA VAL A 181 13.09 -19.93 -1.66
C VAL A 181 14.33 -19.90 -2.55
N LEU A 182 15.51 -20.22 -1.99
CA LEU A 182 16.76 -20.25 -2.76
C LEU A 182 16.73 -21.30 -3.88
N LYS A 183 16.20 -22.49 -3.63
CA LYS A 183 16.02 -23.53 -4.67
C LYS A 183 15.07 -23.07 -5.79
N ASN A 184 14.00 -22.36 -5.44
CA ASN A 184 13.05 -21.87 -6.43
C ASN A 184 13.67 -20.77 -7.31
N LEU A 185 14.44 -19.85 -6.72
CA LEU A 185 15.11 -18.79 -7.46
C LEU A 185 16.21 -19.31 -8.39
N THR A 186 17.00 -20.30 -7.98
CA THR A 186 18.03 -20.91 -8.85
C THR A 186 17.42 -21.74 -9.99
N LYS A 187 16.25 -22.34 -9.77
CA LYS A 187 15.48 -23.06 -10.80
C LYS A 187 14.87 -22.09 -11.83
N ILE A 188 14.52 -20.88 -11.40
CA ILE A 188 14.05 -19.79 -12.28
C ILE A 188 15.21 -19.22 -13.11
N GLU A 189 16.40 -19.03 -12.53
CA GLU A 189 17.59 -18.61 -13.29
C GLU A 189 17.99 -19.65 -14.35
N SER A 190 17.80 -20.93 -14.06
CA SER A 190 18.06 -22.02 -15.02
C SER A 190 17.03 -22.09 -16.16
N SER A 191 15.82 -21.54 -15.96
CA SER A 191 14.72 -21.61 -16.95
C SER A 191 14.45 -20.28 -17.67
N MET A 192 15.04 -19.17 -17.22
CA MET A 192 14.80 -17.83 -17.78
C MET A 192 16.08 -17.16 -18.30
N ILE A 193 16.56 -17.61 -19.46
CA ILE A 193 17.19 -16.69 -20.43
C ILE A 193 16.05 -16.02 -21.22
N SER A 194 15.30 -15.13 -20.56
CA SER A 194 14.46 -14.12 -21.22
C SER A 194 13.96 -13.13 -20.17
N ASN A 195 14.64 -11.98 -20.14
CA ASN A 195 14.25 -10.71 -19.53
C ASN A 195 12.84 -10.62 -18.91
N GLN A 196 12.76 -10.64 -17.58
CA GLN A 196 11.89 -9.71 -16.85
C GLN A 196 12.58 -9.30 -15.53
N LYS A 197 12.95 -8.02 -15.43
CA LYS A 197 13.32 -7.41 -14.16
C LYS A 197 12.06 -7.44 -13.28
N THR A 198 12.08 -8.20 -12.18
CA THR A 198 11.10 -8.11 -11.10
C THR A 198 11.28 -6.76 -10.39
N THR A 199 10.88 -5.68 -11.07
CA THR A 199 10.65 -4.39 -10.43
C THR A 199 9.30 -4.50 -9.76
N VAL A 200 9.28 -4.70 -8.43
CA VAL A 200 8.12 -4.34 -7.62
C VAL A 200 7.98 -2.84 -7.75
N ASN A 201 7.25 -2.39 -8.77
CA ASN A 201 6.92 -0.99 -8.94
C ASN A 201 5.96 -0.67 -7.80
N PRO A 202 6.33 0.24 -6.89
CA PRO A 202 5.40 0.69 -5.90
C PRO A 202 4.19 1.28 -6.64
N PRO A 203 2.96 1.00 -6.19
CA PRO A 203 1.79 1.55 -6.86
C PRO A 203 1.91 3.08 -6.90
N ALA A 204 1.40 3.71 -7.96
CA ALA A 204 1.69 5.13 -8.27
C ALA A 204 1.38 6.12 -7.12
N PHE A 205 0.54 5.71 -6.15
CA PHE A 205 0.17 6.48 -4.96
C PHE A 205 1.15 6.36 -3.77
N ALA A 206 2.10 5.42 -3.80
CA ALA A 206 3.12 5.22 -2.76
C ALA A 206 4.01 6.46 -2.59
N LEU A 207 4.29 6.88 -1.34
CA LEU A 207 5.23 7.99 -1.11
C LEU A 207 6.61 7.63 -1.67
N PRO A 208 7.26 8.51 -2.44
CA PRO A 208 8.67 8.36 -2.72
C PRO A 208 9.42 8.41 -1.39
N LYS A 209 10.27 7.39 -1.12
CA LYS A 209 11.16 7.39 0.06
C LYS A 209 11.95 8.71 0.05
N ARG A 210 11.72 9.55 1.07
CA ARG A 210 12.59 10.71 1.34
C ARG A 210 14.01 10.17 1.49
N ARG A 211 14.89 10.47 0.53
CA ARG A 211 16.33 10.25 0.69
C ARG A 211 16.76 11.10 1.89
N LYS A 212 17.21 10.45 2.97
CA LYS A 212 17.94 11.14 4.03
C LYS A 212 19.18 11.73 3.36
N HIS A 213 19.24 13.05 3.22
CA HIS A 213 20.49 13.72 2.93
C HIS A 213 21.45 13.38 4.06
N LYS A 214 22.57 12.76 3.68
CA LYS A 214 23.68 12.49 4.58
C LYS A 214 24.29 13.84 4.89
N GLU A 215 23.94 14.43 6.03
CA GLU A 215 24.70 15.55 6.60
C GLU A 215 26.12 15.03 6.84
N SER A 216 27.03 15.44 5.97
CA SER A 216 28.46 15.27 6.17
C SER A 216 28.88 16.23 7.28
N SER A 217 29.01 15.70 8.50
CA SER A 217 29.87 16.28 9.51
C SER A 217 31.32 16.18 9.03
N SER A 218 31.94 17.30 8.71
CA SER A 218 33.39 17.46 8.79
C SER A 218 33.69 18.59 9.75
N ASP A 219 34.37 18.21 10.81
CA ASP A 219 34.68 18.95 12.02
C ASP A 219 35.91 19.85 11.85
N SER A 220 35.93 20.93 12.64
CA SER A 220 37.09 21.62 13.22
C SER A 220 37.94 22.63 12.41
N SER A 221 37.87 23.87 12.90
CA SER A 221 39.00 24.73 13.28
C SER A 221 39.78 25.52 12.22
N LYS A 222 39.59 26.86 12.25
CA LYS A 222 40.63 27.81 12.67
C LYS A 222 40.06 29.22 12.94
N ARG A 223 40.21 29.66 14.19
CA ARG A 223 40.23 31.08 14.59
C ARG A 223 41.28 31.82 13.77
N THR A 224 40.97 33.04 13.32
CA THR A 224 41.86 34.20 13.48
C THR A 224 41.04 35.48 13.51
N ILE A 225 41.44 36.35 14.43
CA ILE A 225 40.94 37.69 14.72
C ILE A 225 41.70 38.65 13.80
N SER A 226 41.05 39.63 13.18
CA SER A 226 41.62 40.99 13.09
C SER A 226 40.56 42.03 12.69
N THR A 227 40.54 43.07 13.52
CA THR A 227 39.97 44.41 13.36
C THR A 227 40.24 45.08 12.01
N SER A 228 39.26 45.83 11.51
CA SER A 228 39.35 47.26 11.15
C SER A 228 37.94 47.83 10.99
#